data_AF-A0A5C3FFB7-F1
#
_entry.id   AF-A0A5C3FFB7-F1
#
_cell.length_a   1.000
_cell.length_b   1.000
_cell.length_c   1.000
_cell.angle_alpha   90.00
_cell.angle_beta   90.00
_cell.angle_gamma   90.00
#
_symmetry.space_group_name_H-M   'P 1'
#
loop_
_entity.id
_entity.type
_entity.pdbx_description
1 polymer ?
#
loop_
_entity_poly.entity_id
_entity_poly.type
_entity_poly.pdbx_seq_one_letter_code
_entity_poly.pdbx_strand_id
1 'polypeptide(L)'
;MTCPFAKFAGILPASAAHVRALHGLDATVSDTNAQGLSLSEALRVGTARSHRAVEKSRGVSLLLQTTATASDAAHEGLSFDRTDYTRFNIMLACIYTVLESAMIDAQSTSLIAPLFEDVGLMAGLARSAVLLGDIHAHLDTIHVHTGASLSDLAEHERDNLTPSSSTFPEDTENPLARARLLALVQAATPQALSLTPNSTAPVLGEEHIALLHPAQVHATLAYVERLTHIHPDLLLAHAYTRYLGDLSGGQHIVRKVTKRFPTPRTGAGFAFYAFDNPSLLKNRFREAMHAQQLTKAQMQEVVDEANTAFDCNTALFESLLPANMRQSSERTHNSTAVHMATKNTQLPIAAWIVVAAATATITAAWLAHSPSPAILA
;
A
#
# COMPACT_ATOMS: atom_id res chain seq x y z
N MET A 1 16.36 -15.79 24.17
CA MET A 1 14.94 -16.20 24.14
C MET A 1 14.53 -16.37 22.69
N THR A 2 14.21 -17.60 22.31
CA THR A 2 14.00 -18.06 20.93
C THR A 2 12.66 -17.61 20.36
N CYS A 3 12.69 -17.11 19.13
CA CYS A 3 11.54 -16.60 18.37
C CYS A 3 10.45 -17.67 18.18
N PRO A 4 9.15 -17.38 18.44
CA PRO A 4 8.07 -18.35 18.34
C PRO A 4 7.69 -18.79 16.90
N PHE A 5 8.34 -18.25 15.86
CA PHE A 5 8.01 -18.53 14.46
C PHE A 5 8.98 -19.44 13.69
N ALA A 6 9.98 -20.03 14.37
CA ALA A 6 10.82 -21.06 13.75
C ALA A 6 10.07 -22.39 13.45
N LYS A 7 8.82 -22.57 13.94
CA LYS A 7 8.10 -23.86 13.86
C LYS A 7 7.10 -24.01 12.72
N PHE A 8 6.90 -23.01 11.87
CA PHE A 8 5.97 -23.11 10.73
C PHE A 8 6.64 -23.19 9.35
N ALA A 9 7.96 -23.37 9.31
CA ALA A 9 8.71 -23.73 8.10
C ALA A 9 8.79 -25.24 7.86
N GLY A 10 8.03 -26.07 8.58
CA GLY A 10 8.18 -27.53 8.55
C GLY A 10 6.84 -28.26 8.59
N ILE A 11 6.08 -28.21 7.49
CA ILE A 11 5.07 -29.23 7.19
C ILE A 11 5.13 -29.53 5.69
N LEU A 12 6.03 -30.45 5.31
CA LEU A 12 5.91 -31.55 4.33
C LEU A 12 7.31 -32.22 4.13
N PRO A 13 7.39 -33.50 3.72
CA PRO A 13 8.46 -34.42 4.12
C PRO A 13 9.79 -34.29 3.35
N ALA A 14 10.84 -34.69 4.07
CA ALA A 14 12.27 -34.72 3.79
C ALA A 14 12.77 -35.03 2.36
N SER A 15 13.79 -34.28 1.93
CA SER A 15 15.10 -34.89 1.66
C SER A 15 16.25 -33.93 1.98
N ALA A 16 17.17 -34.38 2.84
CA ALA A 16 18.23 -33.61 3.45
C ALA A 16 19.50 -33.51 2.58
N ALA A 17 19.35 -33.21 1.28
CA ALA A 17 20.49 -33.14 0.36
C ALA A 17 20.87 -31.73 -0.13
N HIS A 18 20.07 -30.69 0.14
CA HIS A 18 20.29 -29.34 -0.44
C HIS A 18 20.82 -28.27 0.53
N VAL A 19 21.14 -28.61 1.78
CA VAL A 19 21.46 -27.61 2.83
C VAL A 19 22.94 -27.16 2.81
N ARG A 20 23.76 -27.57 1.84
CA ARG A 20 25.22 -27.29 1.87
C ARG A 20 25.77 -26.30 0.84
N ALA A 21 24.94 -25.41 0.29
CA ALA A 21 25.39 -24.40 -0.69
C ALA A 21 24.91 -22.97 -0.38
N LEU A 22 24.94 -22.54 0.89
CA LEU A 22 24.52 -21.19 1.30
C LEU A 22 25.62 -20.43 2.06
N HIS A 23 26.86 -20.53 1.57
CA HIS A 23 27.91 -19.58 1.92
C HIS A 23 28.54 -19.02 0.64
N GLY A 24 28.30 -17.73 0.42
CA GLY A 24 28.85 -16.94 -0.67
C GLY A 24 27.87 -16.73 -1.81
N LEU A 25 27.39 -15.50 -1.98
CA LEU A 25 27.59 -14.69 -3.19
C LEU A 25 26.66 -13.46 -3.19
N ASP A 26 27.24 -12.32 -3.54
CA ASP A 26 26.59 -11.19 -4.18
C ASP A 26 25.80 -11.66 -5.42
N ALA A 27 24.56 -12.10 -5.22
CA ALA A 27 23.70 -12.51 -6.32
C ALA A 27 23.06 -11.27 -6.96
N THR A 28 23.70 -10.76 -8.02
CA THR A 28 22.99 -10.08 -9.11
C THR A 28 21.83 -10.97 -9.57
N VAL A 29 20.69 -10.36 -9.89
CA VAL A 29 19.36 -10.93 -10.21
C VAL A 29 19.32 -11.87 -11.45
N SER A 30 20.46 -12.42 -11.88
CA SER A 30 20.60 -13.23 -13.09
C SER A 30 20.31 -14.73 -12.90
N ASP A 31 20.27 -15.27 -11.67
CA ASP A 31 20.25 -16.73 -11.45
C ASP A 31 18.93 -17.32 -10.90
N THR A 32 17.86 -16.55 -10.78
CA THR A 32 16.52 -17.07 -10.42
C THR A 32 15.84 -17.87 -11.54
N ASN A 33 16.53 -18.07 -12.68
CA ASN A 33 15.93 -18.45 -13.95
C ASN A 33 16.08 -19.92 -14.38
N ALA A 34 16.45 -20.82 -13.48
CA ALA A 34 16.56 -22.26 -13.75
C ALA A 34 15.40 -23.14 -13.21
N GLN A 35 14.38 -22.59 -12.51
CA GLN A 35 13.45 -23.41 -11.69
C GLN A 35 11.94 -23.35 -11.97
N GLY A 36 11.42 -22.60 -12.96
CA GLY A 36 9.99 -22.71 -13.33
C GLY A 36 9.01 -22.34 -12.19
N LEU A 37 9.30 -21.27 -11.44
CA LEU A 37 8.48 -20.82 -10.31
C LEU A 37 7.10 -20.33 -10.76
N SER A 38 6.09 -20.58 -9.93
CA SER A 38 4.76 -19.98 -10.06
C SER A 38 4.78 -18.47 -9.74
N LEU A 39 3.78 -17.72 -10.22
CA LEU A 39 3.65 -16.28 -9.91
C LEU A 39 3.60 -16.03 -8.39
N SER A 40 2.90 -16.87 -7.62
CA SER A 40 2.83 -16.73 -6.15
C SER A 40 4.20 -16.93 -5.49
N GLU A 41 5.04 -17.83 -6.00
CA GLU A 41 6.40 -18.03 -5.51
C GLU A 41 7.31 -16.85 -5.87
N ALA A 42 7.23 -16.36 -7.11
CA ALA A 42 7.98 -15.19 -7.55
C ALA A 42 7.65 -13.97 -6.69
N LEU A 43 6.36 -13.70 -6.44
CA LEU A 43 5.92 -12.63 -5.55
C LEU A 43 6.40 -12.84 -4.11
N ARG A 44 6.28 -14.05 -3.57
CA ARG A 44 6.72 -14.36 -2.20
C ARG A 44 8.22 -14.12 -2.02
N VAL A 45 9.04 -14.51 -3.00
CA VAL A 45 10.49 -14.34 -2.94
C VAL A 45 10.88 -12.89 -3.21
N GLY A 46 10.33 -12.29 -4.26
CA GLY A 46 10.64 -10.94 -4.72
C GLY A 46 10.26 -9.84 -3.72
N THR A 47 9.21 -10.05 -2.93
CA THR A 47 8.73 -9.07 -1.94
C THR A 47 9.17 -9.36 -0.51
N ALA A 48 9.89 -10.46 -0.26
CA ALA A 48 10.24 -10.91 1.09
C ALA A 48 11.03 -9.86 1.90
N ARG A 49 11.86 -9.05 1.24
CA ARG A 49 12.62 -7.97 1.87
C ARG A 49 11.69 -6.84 2.31
N SER A 50 10.86 -6.35 1.39
CA SER A 50 9.90 -5.27 1.60
C SER A 50 8.89 -5.62 2.69
N HIS A 51 8.39 -6.86 2.68
CA HIS A 51 7.54 -7.41 3.74
C HIS A 51 8.21 -7.33 5.13
N ARG A 52 9.44 -7.84 5.27
CA ARG A 52 10.17 -7.80 6.55
C ARG A 52 10.49 -6.38 7.00
N ALA A 53 10.71 -5.45 6.07
CA ALA A 53 10.97 -4.05 6.38
C ALA A 53 9.72 -3.39 6.96
N VAL A 54 8.56 -3.58 6.32
CA VAL A 54 7.26 -3.08 6.83
C VAL A 54 6.94 -3.63 8.21
N GLU A 55 7.07 -4.95 8.41
CA GLU A 55 6.77 -5.59 9.70
C GLU A 55 7.61 -5.05 10.87
N LYS A 56 8.83 -4.59 10.58
CA LYS A 56 9.76 -4.04 11.56
C LYS A 56 9.74 -2.52 11.63
N SER A 57 8.90 -1.86 10.84
CA SER A 57 8.81 -0.40 10.82
C SER A 57 8.35 0.14 12.17
N ARG A 58 8.77 1.39 12.47
CA ARG A 58 8.32 2.08 13.68
C ARG A 58 6.81 2.33 13.63
N GLY A 59 6.24 2.62 12.47
CA GLY A 59 4.79 2.80 12.29
C GLY A 59 3.99 1.55 12.65
N VAL A 60 4.39 0.37 12.17
CA VAL A 60 3.77 -0.90 12.60
C VAL A 60 3.97 -1.13 14.09
N SER A 61 5.14 -0.81 14.62
CA SER A 61 5.41 -0.96 16.05
C SER A 61 4.58 -0.02 16.91
N LEU A 62 4.26 1.18 16.43
CA LEU A 62 3.40 2.16 17.09
C LEU A 62 1.94 1.68 17.12
N LEU A 63 1.43 1.21 15.98
CA LEU A 63 0.10 0.60 15.84
C LEU A 63 -0.06 -0.59 16.79
N LEU A 64 0.94 -1.47 16.84
CA LEU A 64 0.90 -2.70 17.63
C LEU A 64 1.42 -2.55 19.07
N GLN A 65 1.99 -1.39 19.42
CA GLN A 65 2.70 -1.15 20.68
C GLN A 65 3.75 -2.24 21.00
N THR A 66 4.52 -2.66 19.99
CA THR A 66 5.56 -3.68 20.13
C THR A 66 6.94 -3.14 20.47
N THR A 67 7.12 -1.82 20.53
CA THR A 67 8.34 -1.23 21.09
C THR A 67 8.51 -1.69 22.54
N ALA A 68 9.75 -2.09 22.86
CA ALA A 68 10.10 -2.69 24.12
C ALA A 68 9.69 -1.76 25.28
N THR A 69 8.79 -2.27 26.12
CA THR A 69 8.30 -1.65 27.37
C THR A 69 7.56 -0.31 27.19
N ALA A 70 6.38 -0.20 27.80
CA ALA A 70 5.60 1.03 27.85
C ALA A 70 6.37 2.24 28.43
N SER A 71 7.53 2.01 29.08
CA SER A 71 8.46 3.04 29.56
C SER A 71 9.19 3.79 28.44
N ASP A 72 9.61 3.13 27.34
CA ASP A 72 10.38 3.81 26.28
C ASP A 72 9.48 4.68 25.38
N ALA A 73 8.26 4.22 25.10
CA ALA A 73 7.26 5.00 24.34
C ALA A 73 6.77 6.24 25.12
N ALA A 74 6.67 6.15 26.45
CA ALA A 74 6.34 7.28 27.31
C ALA A 74 7.47 8.31 27.42
N HIS A 75 8.74 7.86 27.32
CA HIS A 75 9.91 8.75 27.27
C HIS A 75 10.08 9.46 25.91
N GLU A 76 9.59 8.87 24.81
CA GLU A 76 9.60 9.48 23.48
C GLU A 76 8.33 10.28 23.14
N GLY A 77 7.32 10.32 24.01
CA GLY A 77 6.07 11.05 23.77
C GLY A 77 5.18 10.49 22.66
N LEU A 78 5.37 9.22 22.27
CA LEU A 78 4.63 8.57 21.20
C LEU A 78 3.32 7.95 21.74
N SER A 79 2.21 8.65 21.55
CA SER A 79 0.86 8.10 21.76
C SER A 79 0.25 7.61 20.44
N PHE A 80 -0.66 6.63 20.54
CA PHE A 80 -1.47 6.16 19.41
C PHE A 80 -2.86 5.80 19.93
N ASP A 81 -3.76 6.76 19.98
CA ASP A 81 -5.05 6.57 20.64
C ASP A 81 -6.11 5.95 19.70
N ARG A 82 -7.37 5.96 20.15
CA ARG A 82 -8.47 5.44 19.35
C ARG A 82 -8.73 6.31 18.12
N THR A 83 -8.54 7.62 18.22
CA THR A 83 -8.68 8.56 17.11
C THR A 83 -7.61 8.28 16.06
N ASP A 84 -6.37 8.01 16.46
CA ASP A 84 -5.29 7.61 15.54
C ASP A 84 -5.60 6.29 14.83
N TYR A 85 -6.17 5.32 15.55
CA TYR A 85 -6.64 4.08 14.93
C TYR A 85 -7.80 4.31 13.95
N THR A 86 -8.72 5.22 14.27
CA THR A 86 -9.80 5.62 13.36
C THR A 86 -9.24 6.27 12.10
N ARG A 87 -8.25 7.17 12.20
CA ARG A 87 -7.55 7.77 11.04
C ARG A 87 -6.91 6.69 10.17
N PHE A 88 -6.20 5.74 10.78
CA PHE A 88 -5.60 4.63 10.05
C PHE A 88 -6.67 3.80 9.31
N ASN A 89 -7.81 3.51 9.94
CA ASN A 89 -8.91 2.82 9.28
C ASN A 89 -9.53 3.63 8.13
N ILE A 90 -9.63 4.97 8.26
CA ILE A 90 -10.07 5.86 7.17
C ILE A 90 -9.11 5.76 5.99
N MET A 91 -7.79 5.81 6.22
CA MET A 91 -6.78 5.65 5.16
C MET A 91 -6.94 4.31 4.45
N LEU A 92 -7.14 3.22 5.20
CA LEU A 92 -7.39 1.89 4.63
C LEU A 92 -8.69 1.87 3.82
N ALA A 93 -9.78 2.45 4.33
CA ALA A 93 -11.06 2.50 3.63
C ALA A 93 -10.93 3.20 2.28
N CYS A 94 -10.21 4.32 2.20
CA CYS A 94 -9.93 4.99 0.92
C CYS A 94 -9.23 4.04 -0.08
N ILE A 95 -8.21 3.31 0.38
CA ILE A 95 -7.41 2.42 -0.47
C ILE A 95 -8.22 1.22 -0.96
N TYR A 96 -8.93 0.53 -0.08
CA TYR A 96 -9.73 -0.64 -0.48
C TYR A 96 -10.89 -0.25 -1.38
N THR A 97 -11.57 0.87 -1.09
CA THR A 97 -12.64 1.35 -1.96
C THR A 97 -12.14 1.60 -3.39
N VAL A 98 -10.99 2.26 -3.55
CA VAL A 98 -10.43 2.52 -4.87
C VAL A 98 -9.88 1.26 -5.53
N LEU A 99 -9.17 0.39 -4.78
CA LEU A 99 -8.65 -0.88 -5.29
C LEU A 99 -9.79 -1.78 -5.79
N GLU A 100 -10.85 -1.95 -5.00
CA GLU A 100 -11.99 -2.79 -5.34
C GLU A 100 -12.74 -2.25 -6.56
N SER A 101 -12.97 -0.94 -6.63
CA SER A 101 -13.55 -0.31 -7.81
C SER A 101 -12.70 -0.53 -9.07
N ALA A 102 -11.40 -0.25 -8.98
CA ALA A 102 -10.48 -0.40 -10.11
C ALA A 102 -10.37 -1.88 -10.56
N MET A 103 -10.43 -2.83 -9.63
CA MET A 103 -10.46 -4.25 -9.96
C MET A 103 -11.75 -4.65 -10.69
N ILE A 104 -12.90 -4.08 -10.32
CA ILE A 104 -14.15 -4.32 -11.04
C ILE A 104 -14.08 -3.74 -12.46
N ASP A 105 -13.50 -2.55 -12.63
CA ASP A 105 -13.27 -1.98 -13.98
C ASP A 105 -12.35 -2.88 -14.82
N ALA A 106 -11.36 -3.49 -14.16
CA ALA A 106 -10.40 -4.40 -14.77
C ALA A 106 -10.88 -5.86 -14.86
N GLN A 107 -12.13 -6.19 -14.50
CA GLN A 107 -12.56 -7.58 -14.34
C GLN A 107 -12.52 -8.44 -15.62
N SER A 108 -12.36 -7.84 -16.79
CA SER A 108 -12.22 -8.53 -18.08
C SER A 108 -10.76 -8.71 -18.53
N THR A 109 -9.80 -8.18 -17.76
CA THR A 109 -8.37 -8.24 -18.08
C THR A 109 -7.79 -9.59 -17.68
N SER A 110 -6.72 -10.01 -18.37
CA SER A 110 -6.23 -11.38 -18.29
C SER A 110 -5.86 -11.81 -16.86
N LEU A 111 -5.25 -10.92 -16.08
CA LEU A 111 -4.77 -11.24 -14.73
C LEU A 111 -5.80 -11.00 -13.62
N ILE A 112 -6.85 -10.23 -13.90
CA ILE A 112 -7.91 -9.93 -12.92
C ILE A 112 -9.14 -10.81 -13.11
N ALA A 113 -9.49 -11.15 -14.36
CA ALA A 113 -10.67 -11.96 -14.67
C ALA A 113 -10.78 -13.25 -13.85
N PRO A 114 -9.71 -14.04 -13.63
CA PRO A 114 -9.80 -15.26 -12.82
C PRO A 114 -10.28 -15.03 -11.38
N LEU A 115 -10.05 -13.84 -10.80
CA LEU A 115 -10.54 -13.51 -9.46
C LEU A 115 -12.06 -13.28 -9.43
N PHE A 116 -12.63 -12.79 -10.54
CA PHE A 116 -14.06 -12.51 -10.67
C PHE A 116 -14.86 -13.70 -11.21
N GLU A 117 -14.22 -14.57 -12.00
CA GLU A 117 -14.79 -15.83 -12.47
C GLU A 117 -15.04 -16.83 -11.32
N ASP A 118 -14.23 -16.76 -10.27
CA ASP A 118 -14.44 -17.56 -9.06
C ASP A 118 -15.57 -16.99 -8.19
N VAL A 119 -16.76 -17.61 -8.30
CA VAL A 119 -18.01 -17.13 -7.69
C VAL A 119 -17.88 -16.89 -6.19
N GLY A 120 -18.07 -15.64 -5.78
CA GLY A 120 -18.04 -15.23 -4.37
C GLY A 120 -16.64 -15.00 -3.79
N LEU A 121 -15.57 -15.20 -4.56
CA LEU A 121 -14.20 -14.92 -4.09
C LEU A 121 -14.04 -13.43 -3.77
N MET A 122 -14.31 -12.54 -4.73
CA MET A 122 -14.18 -11.09 -4.53
C MET A 122 -15.10 -10.57 -3.42
N ALA A 123 -16.33 -11.08 -3.32
CA ALA A 123 -17.24 -10.73 -2.23
C ALA A 123 -16.70 -11.16 -0.85
N GLY A 124 -16.06 -12.32 -0.75
CA GLY A 124 -15.44 -12.82 0.49
C GLY A 124 -14.16 -12.06 0.88
N LEU A 125 -13.47 -11.47 -0.09
CA LEU A 125 -12.25 -10.68 0.11
C LEU A 125 -12.52 -9.20 0.37
N ALA A 126 -13.57 -8.62 -0.22
CA ALA A 126 -13.88 -7.18 -0.16
C ALA A 126 -13.87 -6.65 1.27
N ARG A 127 -13.20 -5.53 1.50
CA ARG A 127 -12.97 -4.88 2.80
C ARG A 127 -13.57 -3.48 2.90
N SER A 128 -13.92 -2.82 1.80
CA SER A 128 -14.48 -1.45 1.82
C SER A 128 -15.66 -1.30 2.78
N ALA A 129 -16.71 -2.12 2.60
CA ALA A 129 -17.91 -2.09 3.43
C ALA A 129 -17.66 -2.34 4.93
N VAL A 130 -16.79 -3.30 5.26
CA VAL A 130 -16.50 -3.63 6.67
C VAL A 130 -15.64 -2.56 7.34
N LEU A 131 -14.71 -1.94 6.61
CA LEU A 131 -13.92 -0.81 7.10
C LEU A 131 -14.81 0.40 7.40
N LEU A 132 -15.77 0.71 6.54
CA LEU A 132 -16.75 1.78 6.78
C LEU A 132 -17.55 1.55 8.07
N GLY A 133 -18.01 0.31 8.29
CA GLY A 133 -18.68 -0.07 9.53
C GLY A 133 -17.77 0.03 10.76
N ASP A 134 -16.51 -0.38 10.64
CA ASP A 134 -15.54 -0.30 11.72
C ASP A 134 -15.23 1.14 12.13
N ILE A 135 -15.02 2.04 11.16
CA ILE A 135 -14.79 3.47 11.39
C ILE A 135 -15.91 4.07 12.24
N HIS A 136 -17.17 3.81 11.87
CA HIS A 136 -18.32 4.33 12.61
C HIS A 136 -18.43 3.72 14.01
N ALA A 137 -18.16 2.43 14.19
CA ALA A 137 -18.13 1.83 15.52
C ALA A 137 -17.06 2.48 16.44
N HIS A 138 -15.92 2.88 15.88
CA HIS A 138 -14.90 3.62 16.62
C HIS A 138 -15.31 5.05 16.92
N LEU A 139 -15.90 5.77 15.96
CA LEU A 139 -16.43 7.12 16.15
C LEU A 139 -17.54 7.14 17.20
N ASP A 140 -18.48 6.20 17.16
CA ASP A 140 -19.53 6.04 18.18
C ASP A 140 -18.92 5.83 19.56
N THR A 141 -17.88 5.00 19.64
CA THR A 141 -17.17 4.77 20.92
C THR A 141 -16.49 6.05 21.41
N ILE A 142 -15.85 6.83 20.54
CA ILE A 142 -15.24 8.13 20.90
C ILE A 142 -16.33 9.08 21.42
N HIS A 143 -17.44 9.20 20.70
CA HIS A 143 -18.56 10.05 21.08
C HIS A 143 -19.14 9.68 22.44
N VAL A 144 -19.39 8.39 22.70
CA VAL A 144 -19.91 7.92 24.00
C VAL A 144 -18.98 8.27 25.17
N HIS A 145 -17.66 8.26 24.96
CA HIS A 145 -16.69 8.48 26.05
C HIS A 145 -16.29 9.95 26.23
N THR A 146 -16.32 10.74 25.16
CA THR A 146 -15.77 12.11 25.15
C THR A 146 -16.82 13.19 24.87
N GLY A 147 -17.98 12.81 24.32
CA GLY A 147 -18.98 13.73 23.79
C GLY A 147 -18.65 14.27 22.38
N ALA A 148 -17.41 14.10 21.89
CA ALA A 148 -16.99 14.64 20.60
C ALA A 148 -17.63 13.88 19.43
N SER A 149 -18.25 14.60 18.52
CA SER A 149 -18.70 14.11 17.22
C SER A 149 -17.55 14.06 16.21
N LEU A 150 -17.76 13.43 15.05
CA LEU A 150 -16.79 13.47 13.95
C LEU A 150 -16.46 14.91 13.53
N SER A 151 -17.46 15.80 13.49
CA SER A 151 -17.27 17.21 13.14
C SER A 151 -16.41 17.94 14.17
N ASP A 152 -16.62 17.69 15.47
CA ASP A 152 -15.79 18.29 16.52
C ASP A 152 -14.32 17.84 16.41
N LEU A 153 -14.10 16.55 16.12
CA LEU A 153 -12.75 16.00 15.93
C LEU A 153 -12.08 16.60 14.68
N ALA A 154 -12.81 16.74 13.58
CA ALA A 154 -12.30 17.31 12.34
C ALA A 154 -12.05 18.82 12.43
N GLU A 155 -12.88 19.57 13.16
CA GLU A 155 -12.65 20.98 13.47
C GLU A 155 -11.41 21.15 14.35
N HIS A 156 -11.26 20.34 15.39
CA HIS A 156 -10.07 20.34 16.22
C HIS A 156 -8.78 20.09 15.42
N GLU A 157 -8.82 19.14 14.48
CA GLU A 157 -7.68 18.91 13.59
C GLU A 157 -7.40 20.12 12.68
N ARG A 158 -8.41 20.73 12.08
CA ARG A 158 -8.24 21.95 11.28
C ARG A 158 -7.61 23.10 12.07
N ASP A 159 -8.00 23.28 13.32
CA ASP A 159 -7.45 24.31 14.20
C ASP A 159 -6.00 24.04 14.57
N ASN A 160 -5.63 22.77 14.80
CA ASN A 160 -4.25 22.39 15.10
C ASN A 160 -3.31 22.51 13.89
N LEU A 161 -3.85 22.58 12.67
CA LEU A 161 -3.10 22.72 11.42
C LEU A 161 -2.64 24.16 11.12
N THR A 162 -2.66 25.07 12.11
CA THR A 162 -2.02 26.39 12.00
C THR A 162 -0.63 26.30 11.36
N PRO A 163 -0.21 27.30 10.56
CA PRO A 163 0.99 27.22 9.72
C PRO A 163 2.25 27.26 10.58
N SER A 164 2.55 26.16 11.26
CA SER A 164 3.91 25.88 11.69
C SER A 164 4.72 25.68 10.41
N SER A 165 5.90 26.26 10.36
CA SER A 165 6.88 26.01 9.32
C SER A 165 7.36 24.56 9.42
N SER A 166 6.50 23.60 9.03
CA SER A 166 6.94 22.23 8.93
C SER A 166 8.12 22.20 7.96
N THR A 167 9.18 21.54 8.39
CA THR A 167 10.37 21.34 7.55
C THR A 167 10.07 20.38 6.40
N PHE A 168 8.96 19.63 6.48
CA PHE A 168 8.59 18.58 5.54
C PHE A 168 7.35 18.98 4.71
N PRO A 169 7.43 18.98 3.37
CA PRO A 169 6.31 19.35 2.50
C PRO A 169 5.04 18.51 2.74
N GLU A 170 5.18 17.22 3.04
CA GLU A 170 4.04 16.31 3.26
C GLU A 170 3.22 16.64 4.52
N ASP A 171 3.75 17.44 5.45
CA ASP A 171 3.06 17.91 6.65
C ASP A 171 2.34 19.25 6.46
N THR A 172 2.51 19.86 5.29
CA THR A 172 1.84 21.12 4.98
C THR A 172 0.41 20.85 4.54
N GLU A 173 -0.54 21.54 5.17
CA GLU A 173 -1.96 21.42 4.83
C GLU A 173 -2.19 21.73 3.34
N ASN A 174 -2.93 20.84 2.66
CA ASN A 174 -3.21 20.93 1.25
C ASN A 174 -4.70 20.62 0.97
N PRO A 175 -5.56 21.66 0.92
CA PRO A 175 -6.99 21.50 0.67
C PRO A 175 -7.30 20.83 -0.68
N LEU A 176 -6.46 21.06 -1.70
CA LEU A 176 -6.64 20.43 -3.01
C LEU A 176 -6.39 18.92 -2.94
N ALA A 177 -5.39 18.47 -2.17
CA ALA A 177 -5.13 17.05 -1.96
C ALA A 177 -6.29 16.37 -1.22
N ARG A 178 -6.86 17.02 -0.19
CA ARG A 178 -8.05 16.51 0.51
C ARG A 178 -9.25 16.39 -0.42
N ALA A 179 -9.54 17.43 -1.19
CA ALA A 179 -10.64 17.43 -2.16
C ALA A 179 -10.44 16.35 -3.24
N ARG A 180 -9.20 16.19 -3.73
CA ARG A 180 -8.86 15.17 -4.73
C ARG A 180 -9.05 13.75 -4.19
N LEU A 181 -8.57 13.48 -2.97
CA LEU A 181 -8.74 12.19 -2.30
C LEU A 181 -10.23 11.87 -2.11
N LEU A 182 -11.00 12.83 -1.59
CA LEU A 182 -12.45 12.66 -1.40
C LEU A 182 -13.15 12.35 -2.72
N ALA A 183 -12.86 13.10 -3.79
CA ALA A 183 -13.49 12.92 -5.10
C ALA A 183 -13.21 11.53 -5.69
N LEU A 184 -11.96 11.05 -5.60
CA LEU A 184 -11.59 9.71 -6.08
C LEU A 184 -12.30 8.60 -5.31
N VAL A 185 -12.35 8.72 -3.98
CA VAL A 185 -13.01 7.73 -3.12
C VAL A 185 -14.52 7.72 -3.35
N GLN A 186 -15.15 8.89 -3.43
CA GLN A 186 -16.60 8.99 -3.70
C GLN A 186 -16.97 8.43 -5.06
N ALA A 187 -16.16 8.69 -6.10
CA ALA A 187 -16.39 8.13 -7.43
C ALA A 187 -16.31 6.58 -7.43
N ALA A 188 -15.35 6.01 -6.69
CA ALA A 188 -15.16 4.57 -6.59
C ALA A 188 -16.18 3.85 -5.68
N THR A 189 -16.83 4.57 -4.75
CA THR A 189 -17.64 3.98 -3.68
C THR A 189 -18.81 3.11 -4.18
N PRO A 190 -19.68 3.56 -5.11
CA PRO A 190 -20.83 2.75 -5.53
C PRO A 190 -20.43 1.40 -6.11
N GLN A 191 -19.34 1.38 -6.88
CA GLN A 191 -18.83 0.19 -7.54
C GLN A 191 -18.15 -0.75 -6.54
N ALA A 192 -17.30 -0.25 -5.65
CA ALA A 192 -16.69 -1.06 -4.60
C ALA A 192 -17.74 -1.76 -3.71
N LEU A 193 -18.77 -1.02 -3.28
CA LEU A 193 -19.84 -1.56 -2.43
C LEU A 193 -20.73 -2.58 -3.15
N SER A 194 -20.69 -2.66 -4.49
CA SER A 194 -21.40 -3.70 -5.24
C SER A 194 -20.88 -5.11 -4.98
N LEU A 195 -19.66 -5.29 -4.46
CA LEU A 195 -19.13 -6.59 -4.04
C LEU A 195 -19.85 -7.13 -2.79
N THR A 196 -20.49 -6.25 -2.01
CA THR A 196 -21.20 -6.59 -0.77
C THR A 196 -22.55 -5.84 -0.70
N PRO A 197 -23.52 -6.18 -1.56
CA PRO A 197 -24.72 -5.37 -1.78
C PRO A 197 -25.67 -5.29 -0.57
N ASN A 198 -25.52 -6.20 0.39
CA ASN A 198 -26.32 -6.19 1.62
C ASN A 198 -25.75 -5.28 2.72
N SER A 199 -24.61 -4.62 2.48
CA SER A 199 -24.02 -3.69 3.45
C SER A 199 -24.83 -2.39 3.52
N THR A 200 -25.12 -1.94 4.73
CA THR A 200 -25.74 -0.64 5.01
C THR A 200 -24.74 0.37 5.60
N ALA A 201 -23.44 0.10 5.43
CA ALA A 201 -22.39 0.92 6.03
C ALA A 201 -22.44 2.37 5.49
N PRO A 202 -22.25 3.40 6.35
CA PRO A 202 -22.22 4.78 5.88
C PRO A 202 -20.97 5.03 5.03
N VAL A 203 -21.05 5.96 4.09
CA VAL A 203 -19.95 6.30 3.17
C VAL A 203 -19.00 7.32 3.79
N LEU A 204 -17.75 7.35 3.30
CA LEU A 204 -16.81 8.41 3.68
C LEU A 204 -17.27 9.77 3.13
N GLY A 205 -17.17 10.79 3.98
CA GLY A 205 -17.49 12.17 3.67
C GLY A 205 -16.34 13.13 3.96
N GLU A 206 -16.56 14.41 3.73
CA GLU A 206 -15.55 15.47 3.91
C GLU A 206 -14.95 15.47 5.32
N GLU A 207 -15.77 15.36 6.36
CA GLU A 207 -15.29 15.34 7.75
C GLU A 207 -14.39 14.14 8.07
N HIS A 208 -14.57 13.00 7.39
CA HIS A 208 -13.67 11.85 7.55
C HIS A 208 -12.28 12.16 6.98
N ILE A 209 -12.23 12.81 5.82
CA ILE A 209 -10.98 13.21 5.20
C ILE A 209 -10.33 14.35 5.99
N ALA A 210 -11.12 15.28 6.54
CA ALA A 210 -10.64 16.37 7.38
C ALA A 210 -9.99 15.88 8.69
N LEU A 211 -10.42 14.73 9.22
CA LEU A 211 -9.82 14.12 10.41
C LEU A 211 -8.38 13.61 10.19
N LEU A 212 -7.96 13.37 8.95
CA LEU A 212 -6.59 12.91 8.64
C LEU A 212 -5.57 14.05 8.79
N HIS A 213 -4.37 13.72 9.26
CA HIS A 213 -3.24 14.65 9.22
C HIS A 213 -2.73 14.84 7.77
N PRO A 214 -2.06 15.96 7.42
CA PRO A 214 -1.56 16.20 6.07
C PRO A 214 -0.68 15.08 5.51
N ALA A 215 0.24 14.53 6.32
CA ALA A 215 1.09 13.42 5.88
C ALA A 215 0.29 12.14 5.57
N GLN A 216 -0.82 11.92 6.29
CA GLN A 216 -1.73 10.80 6.06
C GLN A 216 -2.54 11.02 4.77
N VAL A 217 -3.00 12.24 4.51
CA VAL A 217 -3.66 12.61 3.24
C VAL A 217 -2.68 12.40 2.08
N HIS A 218 -1.44 12.86 2.21
CA HIS A 218 -0.41 12.72 1.19
C HIS A 218 -0.13 11.25 0.87
N ALA A 219 0.15 10.43 1.88
CA ALA A 219 0.44 9.00 1.69
C ALA A 219 -0.78 8.23 1.13
N THR A 220 -1.98 8.55 1.61
CA THR A 220 -3.22 7.90 1.14
C THR A 220 -3.55 8.29 -0.29
N LEU A 221 -3.44 9.58 -0.63
CA LEU A 221 -3.68 10.07 -1.99
C LEU A 221 -2.68 9.49 -2.97
N ALA A 222 -1.39 9.45 -2.63
CA ALA A 222 -0.37 8.86 -3.51
C ALA A 222 -0.67 7.38 -3.83
N TYR A 223 -1.14 6.60 -2.85
CA TYR A 223 -1.54 5.22 -3.09
C TYR A 223 -2.82 5.15 -3.94
N VAL A 224 -3.86 5.91 -3.57
CA VAL A 224 -5.11 5.98 -4.33
C VAL A 224 -4.85 6.37 -5.79
N GLU A 225 -3.99 7.35 -6.06
CA GLU A 225 -3.60 7.75 -7.41
C GLU A 225 -2.79 6.68 -8.15
N ARG A 226 -1.94 5.93 -7.45
CA ARG A 226 -1.26 4.77 -8.06
C ARG A 226 -2.30 3.79 -8.59
N LEU A 227 -3.28 3.41 -7.76
CA LEU A 227 -4.35 2.47 -8.12
C LEU A 227 -5.20 2.94 -9.29
N THR A 228 -5.42 4.26 -9.45
CA THR A 228 -6.24 4.79 -10.56
C THR A 228 -5.49 4.90 -11.89
N HIS A 229 -4.16 4.90 -11.89
CA HIS A 229 -3.35 5.15 -13.09
C HIS A 229 -2.50 3.95 -13.54
N ILE A 230 -2.37 2.90 -12.73
CA ILE A 230 -1.63 1.70 -13.11
C ILE A 230 -2.28 0.95 -14.27
N HIS A 231 -1.47 0.16 -14.98
CA HIS A 231 -2.00 -0.79 -15.93
C HIS A 231 -2.94 -1.79 -15.23
N PRO A 232 -4.14 -2.06 -15.77
CA PRO A 232 -5.15 -2.89 -15.11
C PRO A 232 -4.66 -4.26 -14.61
N ASP A 233 -3.86 -4.99 -15.40
CA ASP A 233 -3.32 -6.29 -14.99
C ASP A 233 -2.40 -6.20 -13.75
N LEU A 234 -1.79 -5.04 -13.50
CA LEU A 234 -0.92 -4.81 -12.34
C LEU A 234 -1.70 -4.56 -11.04
N LEU A 235 -3.03 -4.37 -11.10
CA LEU A 235 -3.88 -4.35 -9.91
C LEU A 235 -3.76 -5.67 -9.11
N LEU A 236 -3.39 -6.77 -9.77
CA LEU A 236 -3.16 -8.07 -9.12
C LEU A 236 -2.05 -7.97 -8.06
N ALA A 237 -1.02 -7.16 -8.30
CA ALA A 237 0.07 -6.97 -7.36
C ALA A 237 -0.38 -6.28 -6.06
N HIS A 238 -1.26 -5.29 -6.17
CA HIS A 238 -1.86 -4.62 -5.01
C HIS A 238 -2.87 -5.52 -4.30
N ALA A 239 -3.72 -6.23 -5.04
CA ALA A 239 -4.64 -7.22 -4.48
C ALA A 239 -3.88 -8.32 -3.71
N TYR A 240 -2.79 -8.84 -4.26
CA TYR A 240 -1.90 -9.79 -3.60
C TYR A 240 -1.34 -9.21 -2.29
N THR A 241 -0.77 -8.01 -2.35
CA THR A 241 -0.10 -7.37 -1.22
C THR A 241 -1.08 -7.09 -0.08
N ARG A 242 -2.30 -6.64 -0.39
CA ARG A 242 -3.35 -6.35 0.58
C ARG A 242 -4.03 -7.63 1.07
N TYR A 243 -4.78 -8.34 0.22
CA TYR A 243 -5.63 -9.45 0.65
C TYR A 243 -4.85 -10.61 1.25
N LEU A 244 -3.74 -11.05 0.65
CA LEU A 244 -2.97 -12.14 1.24
C LEU A 244 -2.23 -11.72 2.51
N GLY A 245 -1.88 -10.43 2.62
CA GLY A 245 -1.38 -9.82 3.85
C GLY A 245 -2.41 -9.91 4.97
N ASP A 246 -3.64 -9.48 4.70
CA ASP A 246 -4.74 -9.48 5.68
C ASP A 246 -5.09 -10.90 6.16
N LEU A 247 -5.18 -11.85 5.21
CA LEU A 247 -5.48 -13.26 5.49
C LEU A 247 -4.37 -13.97 6.27
N SER A 248 -3.12 -13.47 6.23
CA SER A 248 -1.98 -14.10 6.89
C SER A 248 -1.61 -13.44 8.22
N GLY A 249 -1.62 -12.10 8.27
CA GLY A 249 -1.16 -11.30 9.41
C GLY A 249 -2.29 -10.71 10.27
N GLY A 250 -3.49 -10.54 9.72
CA GLY A 250 -4.59 -9.82 10.36
C GLY A 250 -4.98 -10.38 11.74
N GLN A 251 -4.87 -11.70 11.93
CA GLN A 251 -5.18 -12.37 13.19
C GLN A 251 -4.21 -12.00 14.34
N HIS A 252 -2.97 -11.61 14.05
CA HIS A 252 -2.06 -11.10 15.07
C HIS A 252 -2.35 -9.64 15.43
N ILE A 253 -2.70 -8.83 14.43
CA ILE A 253 -3.02 -7.41 14.60
C ILE A 253 -4.30 -7.29 15.43
N VAL A 254 -5.38 -7.97 15.03
CA VAL A 254 -6.70 -7.88 15.69
C VAL A 254 -6.64 -8.17 17.18
N ARG A 255 -5.86 -9.17 17.63
CA ARG A 255 -5.71 -9.51 19.05
C ARG A 255 -5.10 -8.37 19.88
N LYS A 256 -4.20 -7.58 19.28
CA LYS A 256 -3.57 -6.44 19.94
C LYS A 256 -4.47 -5.22 19.93
N VAL A 257 -5.06 -4.89 18.78
CA VAL A 257 -5.91 -3.70 18.66
C VAL A 257 -7.24 -3.85 19.41
N THR A 258 -7.84 -5.04 19.47
CA THR A 258 -9.05 -5.30 20.28
C THR A 258 -8.80 -5.14 21.78
N LYS A 259 -7.64 -5.59 22.27
CA LYS A 259 -7.24 -5.38 23.66
C LYS A 259 -7.01 -3.90 23.98
N ARG A 260 -6.46 -3.14 23.03
CA ARG A 260 -6.16 -1.71 23.19
C ARG A 260 -7.39 -0.83 23.08
N PHE A 261 -8.30 -1.16 22.17
CA PHE A 261 -9.45 -0.34 21.82
C PHE A 261 -10.77 -1.10 22.04
N PRO A 262 -11.07 -1.55 23.28
CA PRO A 262 -12.28 -2.32 23.55
C PRO A 262 -13.51 -1.56 23.07
N THR A 263 -14.45 -2.27 22.44
CA THR A 263 -15.72 -1.71 21.98
C THR A 263 -16.87 -2.28 22.82
N PRO A 264 -17.97 -1.53 23.01
CA PRO A 264 -19.08 -1.98 23.87
C PRO A 264 -19.73 -3.29 23.40
N ARG A 265 -19.74 -3.53 22.09
CA ARG A 265 -20.27 -4.74 21.46
C ARG A 265 -19.13 -5.59 20.93
N THR A 266 -19.01 -6.83 21.40
CA THR A 266 -17.98 -7.78 20.98
C THR A 266 -17.89 -7.87 19.45
N GLY A 267 -16.71 -7.58 18.90
CA GLY A 267 -16.43 -7.66 17.47
C GLY A 267 -16.78 -6.42 16.64
N ALA A 268 -17.50 -5.43 17.19
CA ALA A 268 -17.70 -4.15 16.50
C ALA A 268 -16.38 -3.36 16.43
N GLY A 269 -16.08 -2.75 15.29
CA GLY A 269 -14.82 -2.00 15.07
C GLY A 269 -13.65 -2.83 14.53
N PHE A 270 -13.84 -4.14 14.33
CA PHE A 270 -12.78 -5.06 13.91
C PHE A 270 -13.21 -6.05 12.81
N ALA A 271 -14.31 -5.78 12.11
CA ALA A 271 -14.81 -6.61 11.03
C ALA A 271 -13.83 -6.70 9.84
N PHE A 272 -12.96 -5.71 9.64
CA PHE A 272 -11.87 -5.74 8.66
C PHE A 272 -11.03 -7.03 8.75
N TYR A 273 -10.71 -7.49 9.97
CA TYR A 273 -9.88 -8.68 10.20
C TYR A 273 -10.68 -9.99 10.18
N ALA A 274 -12.01 -9.92 10.09
CA ALA A 274 -12.88 -11.09 10.07
C ALA A 274 -13.10 -11.54 8.62
N PHE A 275 -12.63 -12.74 8.31
CA PHE A 275 -12.87 -13.40 7.03
C PHE A 275 -13.56 -14.73 7.28
N ASP A 276 -14.55 -15.06 6.45
CA ASP A 276 -15.11 -16.41 6.44
C ASP A 276 -14.12 -17.36 5.77
N ASN A 277 -13.74 -18.43 6.48
CA ASN A 277 -12.75 -19.42 6.07
C ASN A 277 -11.48 -18.83 5.39
N PRO A 278 -10.62 -18.11 6.14
CA PRO A 278 -9.46 -17.41 5.58
C PRO A 278 -8.51 -18.30 4.77
N SER A 279 -8.35 -19.56 5.20
CA SER A 279 -7.50 -20.55 4.50
C SER A 279 -8.05 -20.89 3.12
N LEU A 280 -9.37 -21.03 2.98
CA LEU A 280 -10.02 -21.30 1.70
C LEU A 280 -9.89 -20.11 0.75
N LEU A 281 -10.17 -18.89 1.22
CA LEU A 281 -10.01 -17.67 0.42
C LEU A 281 -8.58 -17.50 -0.09
N LYS A 282 -7.59 -17.79 0.77
CA LYS A 282 -6.17 -17.73 0.40
C LYS A 282 -5.78 -18.75 -0.67
N ASN A 283 -6.36 -19.95 -0.65
CA ASN A 283 -6.10 -20.96 -1.67
C ASN A 283 -6.76 -20.58 -3.00
N ARG A 284 -8.03 -20.20 -2.97
CA ARG A 284 -8.79 -19.73 -4.15
C ARG A 284 -8.12 -18.55 -4.84
N PHE A 285 -7.68 -17.54 -4.07
CA PHE A 285 -6.95 -16.40 -4.62
C PHE A 285 -5.65 -16.82 -5.36
N ARG A 286 -4.90 -17.78 -4.80
CA ARG A 286 -3.68 -18.28 -5.46
C ARG A 286 -3.97 -19.12 -6.69
N GLU A 287 -5.03 -19.92 -6.66
CA GLU A 287 -5.48 -20.69 -7.82
C GLU A 287 -5.85 -19.74 -8.97
N ALA A 288 -6.60 -18.68 -8.68
CA ALA A 288 -6.93 -17.63 -9.66
C ALA A 288 -5.68 -16.94 -10.22
N MET A 289 -4.70 -16.59 -9.38
CA MET A 289 -3.42 -16.03 -9.84
C MET A 289 -2.64 -16.94 -10.79
N HIS A 290 -2.85 -18.26 -10.69
CA HIS A 290 -2.14 -19.26 -11.50
C HIS A 290 -2.90 -19.66 -12.77
N ALA A 291 -4.09 -19.09 -12.99
CA ALA A 291 -4.93 -19.44 -14.15
C ALA A 291 -4.28 -19.08 -15.49
N GLN A 292 -3.41 -18.06 -15.51
CA GLN A 292 -2.73 -17.59 -16.72
C GLN A 292 -1.25 -17.95 -16.74
N GLN A 293 -0.76 -18.33 -17.92
CA GLN A 293 0.67 -18.50 -18.14
C GLN A 293 1.31 -17.15 -18.46
N LEU A 294 2.14 -16.66 -17.55
CA LEU A 294 2.88 -15.42 -17.74
C LEU A 294 4.25 -15.66 -18.34
N THR A 295 4.67 -14.74 -19.23
CA THR A 295 6.07 -14.63 -19.60
C THR A 295 6.90 -14.14 -18.41
N LYS A 296 8.22 -14.36 -18.47
CA LYS A 296 9.15 -13.88 -17.44
C LYS A 296 9.09 -12.36 -17.26
N ALA A 297 8.93 -11.61 -18.35
CA ALA A 297 8.83 -10.15 -18.31
C ALA A 297 7.55 -9.71 -17.57
N GLN A 298 6.39 -10.27 -17.92
CA GLN A 298 5.13 -9.96 -17.24
C GLN A 298 5.16 -10.35 -15.76
N MET A 299 5.74 -11.50 -15.42
CA MET A 299 5.91 -11.90 -14.02
C MET A 299 6.78 -10.90 -13.25
N GLN A 300 7.86 -10.41 -13.87
CA GLN A 300 8.72 -9.40 -13.27
C GLN A 300 7.98 -8.06 -13.06
N GLU A 301 7.18 -7.61 -14.04
CA GLU A 301 6.36 -6.41 -13.92
C GLU A 301 5.38 -6.48 -12.72
N VAL A 302 4.73 -7.64 -12.53
CA VAL A 302 3.84 -7.85 -11.38
C VAL A 302 4.61 -7.85 -10.05
N VAL A 303 5.83 -8.40 -10.02
CA VAL A 303 6.69 -8.40 -8.83
C VAL A 303 7.20 -6.99 -8.50
N ASP A 304 7.56 -6.20 -9.51
CA ASP A 304 8.01 -4.83 -9.35
C ASP A 304 6.85 -3.93 -8.86
N GLU A 305 5.65 -4.13 -9.39
CA GLU A 305 4.46 -3.45 -8.87
C GLU A 305 4.17 -3.86 -7.42
N ALA A 306 4.36 -5.14 -7.07
CA ALA A 306 4.13 -5.57 -5.70
C ALA A 306 5.08 -4.88 -4.73
N ASN A 307 6.34 -4.64 -5.12
CA ASN A 307 7.25 -3.82 -4.34
C ASN A 307 6.77 -2.36 -4.23
N THR A 308 6.25 -1.78 -5.31
CA THR A 308 5.60 -0.45 -5.27
C THR A 308 4.42 -0.43 -4.28
N ALA A 309 3.60 -1.47 -4.25
CA ALA A 309 2.51 -1.62 -3.27
C ALA A 309 3.04 -1.69 -1.81
N PHE A 310 4.16 -2.36 -1.57
CA PHE A 310 4.84 -2.37 -0.27
C PHE A 310 5.41 -1.00 0.10
N ASP A 311 5.94 -0.25 -0.86
CA ASP A 311 6.44 1.12 -0.63
C ASP A 311 5.29 2.05 -0.27
N CYS A 312 4.15 1.98 -0.97
CA CYS A 312 2.93 2.70 -0.60
C CYS A 312 2.48 2.34 0.81
N ASN A 313 2.42 1.04 1.17
CA ASN A 313 2.09 0.62 2.53
C ASN A 313 3.07 1.16 3.58
N THR A 314 4.37 1.19 3.25
CA THR A 314 5.40 1.77 4.11
C THR A 314 5.13 3.25 4.36
N ALA A 315 4.79 4.01 3.31
CA ALA A 315 4.45 5.42 3.45
C ALA A 315 3.23 5.65 4.35
N LEU A 316 2.20 4.79 4.28
CA LEU A 316 1.07 4.86 5.21
C LEU A 316 1.53 4.70 6.67
N PHE A 317 2.33 3.67 6.96
CA PHE A 317 2.82 3.44 8.32
C PHE A 317 3.76 4.54 8.81
N GLU A 318 4.61 5.08 7.94
CA GLU A 318 5.48 6.21 8.28
C GLU A 318 4.65 7.48 8.56
N SER A 319 3.55 7.72 7.85
CA SER A 319 2.64 8.86 8.13
C SER A 319 1.89 8.76 9.47
N LEU A 320 1.99 7.63 10.19
CA LEU A 320 1.52 7.52 11.58
C LEU A 320 2.51 8.10 12.58
N LEU A 321 3.75 8.36 12.17
CA LEU A 321 4.80 8.89 13.03
C LEU A 321 4.83 10.42 13.00
N PRO A 322 5.20 11.06 14.12
CA PRO A 322 5.59 12.46 14.12
C PRO A 322 6.70 12.75 13.09
N ALA A 323 6.70 13.96 12.52
CA ALA A 323 7.59 14.32 11.42
C ALA A 323 9.08 14.09 11.70
N ASN A 324 9.54 14.38 12.93
CA ASN A 324 10.92 14.18 13.35
C ASN A 324 11.35 12.70 13.48
N MET A 325 10.39 11.77 13.39
CA MET A 325 10.62 10.33 13.57
C MET A 325 10.44 9.51 12.29
N ARG A 326 9.95 10.15 11.21
CA ARG A 326 9.82 9.54 9.89
C ARG A 326 11.17 9.32 9.23
N GLN A 327 11.26 8.25 8.47
CA GLN A 327 12.40 8.04 7.57
C GLN A 327 12.23 8.96 6.36
N SER A 328 13.13 9.94 6.20
CA SER A 328 13.18 10.78 5.00
C SER A 328 13.35 9.89 3.75
N SER A 329 12.46 10.03 2.77
CA SER A 329 12.50 9.33 1.47
C SER A 329 13.87 9.42 0.77
N GLU A 330 14.67 10.43 1.10
CA GLU A 330 16.04 10.64 0.60
C GLU A 330 17.05 9.56 1.02
N ARG A 331 16.81 8.78 2.09
CA ARG A 331 17.77 7.74 2.51
C ARG A 331 17.66 6.43 1.74
N THR A 332 16.55 6.18 1.05
CA THR A 332 16.34 4.95 0.28
C THR A 332 17.00 5.01 -1.11
N HIS A 333 17.23 6.21 -1.66
CA HIS A 333 17.95 6.39 -2.93
C HIS A 333 19.48 6.50 -2.79
N ASN A 334 20.01 6.86 -1.62
CA ASN A 334 21.47 6.95 -1.42
C ASN A 334 22.14 5.61 -1.06
N SER A 335 21.38 4.54 -0.82
CA SER A 335 21.96 3.21 -0.54
C SER A 335 22.37 2.43 -1.80
N THR A 336 22.04 2.91 -3.01
CA THR A 336 22.53 2.37 -4.29
C THR A 336 23.71 3.14 -4.87
N ALA A 337 24.09 4.29 -4.29
CA ALA A 337 25.15 5.15 -4.82
C ALA A 337 26.53 5.05 -4.10
N VAL A 338 26.69 4.19 -3.08
CA VAL A 338 27.92 4.15 -2.26
C VAL A 338 28.82 2.91 -2.54
N HIS A 339 28.62 2.20 -3.66
CA HIS A 339 29.55 1.13 -4.07
C HIS A 339 30.16 1.28 -5.47
N MET A 340 30.32 2.51 -5.94
CA MET A 340 31.25 2.84 -7.02
C MET A 340 32.07 4.08 -6.69
N ALA A 341 33.08 3.93 -5.82
CA ALA A 341 34.32 4.68 -5.89
C ALA A 341 35.29 4.20 -4.81
N THR A 342 36.36 3.50 -5.22
CA THR A 342 37.77 3.83 -4.92
C THR A 342 38.65 2.60 -5.12
N LYS A 343 39.19 2.41 -6.33
CA LYS A 343 40.57 1.98 -6.50
C LYS A 343 41.23 2.84 -7.56
N ASN A 344 42.02 3.78 -7.07
CA ASN A 344 42.91 4.62 -7.83
C ASN A 344 44.18 3.81 -8.15
N THR A 345 44.41 3.47 -9.41
CA THR A 345 45.71 3.02 -9.90
C THR A 345 45.88 3.42 -11.36
N GLN A 346 46.69 4.46 -11.56
CA GLN A 346 47.66 4.70 -12.66
C GLN A 346 47.19 4.58 -14.12
N LEU A 347 47.19 5.72 -14.82
CA LEU A 347 47.19 5.84 -16.29
C LEU A 347 48.55 5.41 -16.89
N PRO A 348 48.56 4.91 -18.14
CA PRO A 348 49.19 5.74 -19.19
C PRO A 348 48.48 5.73 -20.57
N ILE A 349 48.42 6.92 -21.16
CA ILE A 349 48.75 7.35 -22.55
C ILE A 349 48.41 6.42 -23.76
N ALA A 350 47.78 7.06 -24.78
CA ALA A 350 47.52 6.67 -26.18
C ALA A 350 46.21 5.88 -26.42
N ALA A 351 45.35 6.12 -27.40
CA ALA A 351 45.19 7.04 -28.54
C ALA A 351 43.69 6.89 -29.00
N TRP A 352 42.95 7.76 -29.69
CA TRP A 352 43.16 8.50 -30.96
C TRP A 352 42.10 9.62 -31.10
N ILE A 353 42.42 10.59 -31.96
CA ILE A 353 41.66 11.81 -32.34
C ILE A 353 40.87 11.55 -33.65
N VAL A 354 39.91 12.45 -33.99
CA VAL A 354 39.40 12.86 -35.34
C VAL A 354 38.05 12.19 -35.73
N VAL A 355 36.92 12.82 -36.11
CA VAL A 355 36.49 14.18 -36.58
C VAL A 355 34.95 14.29 -36.39
N ALA A 356 34.37 15.33 -35.77
CA ALA A 356 33.92 16.65 -36.26
C ALA A 356 32.75 16.71 -37.29
N ALA A 357 31.56 17.10 -36.77
CA ALA A 357 30.61 18.15 -37.20
C ALA A 357 29.86 18.15 -38.57
N ALA A 358 28.53 18.39 -38.50
CA ALA A 358 27.73 19.35 -39.31
C ALA A 358 26.23 19.33 -38.84
N THR A 359 25.74 20.34 -38.09
CA THR A 359 24.81 21.45 -38.48
C THR A 359 23.47 21.03 -39.12
N ALA A 360 22.29 21.18 -38.49
CA ALA A 360 21.47 22.37 -38.16
C ALA A 360 20.45 22.80 -39.25
N THR A 361 19.20 23.07 -38.79
CA THR A 361 18.05 23.82 -39.37
C THR A 361 17.10 23.14 -40.37
N ILE A 362 15.78 23.16 -40.06
CA ILE A 362 14.74 23.94 -40.76
C ILE A 362 13.46 24.02 -39.88
N THR A 363 12.92 25.23 -39.83
CA THR A 363 11.73 25.76 -39.16
C THR A 363 10.41 25.53 -39.92
N ALA A 364 9.30 25.53 -39.17
CA ALA A 364 8.00 26.12 -39.50
C ALA A 364 7.28 25.71 -40.81
N ALA A 365 6.29 24.83 -40.70
CA ALA A 365 5.01 24.87 -41.43
C ALA A 365 4.13 23.70 -40.95
N TRP A 366 3.06 23.98 -40.20
CA TRP A 366 1.75 23.26 -40.23
C TRP A 366 0.79 23.73 -39.11
N LEU A 367 0.74 25.04 -38.86
CA LEU A 367 -0.43 25.72 -38.29
C LEU A 367 -1.09 26.49 -39.44
N ALA A 368 -1.83 25.78 -40.31
CA ALA A 368 -2.61 26.40 -41.36
C ALA A 368 -3.68 25.45 -41.96
N HIS A 369 -4.45 24.72 -41.15
CA HIS A 369 -5.71 24.12 -41.63
C HIS A 369 -6.73 24.05 -40.48
N SER A 370 -7.21 25.21 -40.04
CA SER A 370 -8.50 25.33 -39.37
C SER A 370 -9.51 25.89 -40.38
N PRO A 371 -10.59 25.18 -40.73
CA PRO A 371 -11.66 25.73 -41.53
C PRO A 371 -12.64 26.49 -40.63
N SER A 372 -13.11 27.66 -41.08
CA SER A 372 -14.27 28.35 -40.53
C SER A 372 -15.11 28.98 -41.65
N PRO A 373 -16.40 29.29 -41.39
CA PRO A 373 -17.51 29.03 -42.32
C PRO A 373 -18.07 30.29 -43.00
N ALA A 374 -18.75 30.11 -44.14
CA ALA A 374 -19.88 30.91 -44.66
C ALA A 374 -20.35 30.30 -46.01
N ILE A 375 -21.55 29.70 -46.10
CA ILE A 375 -22.84 30.28 -46.52
C ILE A 375 -22.86 30.78 -47.98
N LEU A 376 -23.56 30.04 -48.86
CA LEU A 376 -24.66 30.50 -49.73
C LEU A 376 -25.12 29.39 -50.70
N ALA A 377 -26.24 28.74 -50.38
CA ALA A 377 -27.36 28.39 -51.27
C ALA A 377 -28.46 27.70 -50.43
#